data_AF-A0A812WRL1-F1
#
_entry.id   AF-A0A812WRL1-F1
#
_cell.length_a   1.000
_cell.length_b   1.000
_cell.length_c   1.000
_cell.angle_alpha   90.00
_cell.angle_beta   90.00
_cell.angle_gamma   90.00
#
_symmetry.space_group_name_H-M   'P 1'
#
loop_
_entity.id
_entity.type
_entity.pdbx_description
1 polymer ?
#
loop_
_entity_poly.entity_id
_entity_poly.type
_entity_poly.pdbx_seq_one_letter_code
_entity_poly.pdbx_strand_id
1 'polypeptide(L)'
;MIDNIASADTSIGKEMRTAKSSVTDARGQLPAPLLKLGSFSGGNNSRDFQRSMKLPVEPVMVTTSVKAKQDSSEVVEVKIPVLLPHRILLYLFTVLGVLIRPEDIQQYWQHCHEFCIWAQNKDFDGSHVPVTIYGDTARYGQRYDQAKVTGCFMSLPLWRPTSTRMSQWLLFSVNADLSLGPETLNPLYLAIVESFNEAFHGRSLEGPLLPHKFAITEIKGDWEFHYHTFGLRRWWKTRYICWRCHAENHANATHSCFDFNDNPTWQGTTVSHASFVANIYGDKTFESLQQSEPCLDCSEAIL
;
A
#
# COMPACT_ATOMS: atom_id res chain seq x y z
N MET A 1 9.88 19.36 -27.09
CA MET A 1 10.89 18.91 -26.09
C MET A 1 10.25 17.93 -25.10
N ILE A 2 9.41 17.00 -25.57
CA ILE A 2 8.63 16.04 -24.73
C ILE A 2 8.88 14.57 -25.19
N ASP A 3 9.75 14.33 -26.17
CA ASP A 3 9.94 12.97 -26.74
C ASP A 3 10.98 12.10 -26.01
N ASN A 4 11.67 12.62 -24.98
CA ASN A 4 12.75 11.89 -24.29
C ASN A 4 12.34 11.12 -23.02
N ILE A 5 11.05 11.13 -22.63
CA ILE A 5 10.59 10.39 -21.44
C ILE A 5 10.20 8.94 -21.78
N ALA A 6 10.14 8.58 -23.07
CA ALA A 6 9.62 7.29 -23.55
C ALA A 6 10.53 6.07 -23.29
N SER A 7 11.75 6.21 -22.76
CA SER A 7 12.67 5.08 -22.56
C SER A 7 12.86 4.62 -21.11
N ALA A 8 12.15 5.20 -20.14
CA ALA A 8 12.15 4.69 -18.77
C ALA A 8 11.17 3.51 -18.64
N ASP A 9 11.60 2.35 -19.12
CA ASP A 9 10.83 1.10 -19.09
C ASP A 9 10.76 0.56 -17.64
N THR A 10 9.88 1.13 -16.82
CA THR A 10 9.61 0.73 -15.42
C THR A 10 8.57 -0.38 -15.40
N SER A 11 8.93 -1.56 -14.87
CA SER A 11 8.19 -2.78 -15.18
C SER A 11 8.00 -3.73 -13.99
N ILE A 12 7.90 -3.30 -12.74
CA ILE A 12 7.38 -4.22 -11.71
C ILE A 12 5.87 -4.38 -11.84
N GLY A 13 5.14 -3.31 -12.15
CA GLY A 13 3.70 -3.41 -12.47
C GLY A 13 3.44 -4.23 -13.74
N LYS A 14 4.30 -4.08 -14.77
CA LYS A 14 4.28 -4.95 -15.95
C LYS A 14 4.72 -6.36 -15.58
N GLU A 15 5.74 -6.58 -14.77
CA GLU A 15 6.17 -7.91 -14.41
C GLU A 15 5.20 -8.66 -13.47
N MET A 16 4.56 -8.00 -12.51
CA MET A 16 3.53 -8.58 -11.65
C MET A 16 2.23 -8.81 -12.42
N ARG A 17 1.82 -7.89 -13.31
CA ARG A 17 0.63 -8.11 -14.17
C ARG A 17 0.90 -9.05 -15.34
N THR A 18 2.11 -9.05 -15.90
CA THR A 18 2.57 -10.00 -16.93
C THR A 18 2.79 -11.36 -16.29
N ALA A 19 3.27 -11.48 -15.06
CA ALA A 19 3.25 -12.75 -14.31
C ALA A 19 1.82 -13.25 -14.11
N LYS A 20 0.85 -12.35 -13.81
CA LYS A 20 -0.58 -12.69 -13.79
C LYS A 20 -1.10 -13.11 -15.18
N SER A 21 -0.62 -12.53 -16.29
CA SER A 21 -1.08 -12.87 -17.66
C SER A 21 -0.33 -14.04 -18.32
N SER A 22 0.93 -14.30 -17.96
CA SER A 22 1.80 -15.33 -18.54
C SER A 22 1.61 -16.72 -17.92
N VAL A 23 0.74 -16.85 -16.91
CA VAL A 23 0.22 -18.15 -16.43
C VAL A 23 -0.46 -18.96 -17.55
N THR A 24 -0.82 -18.31 -18.66
CA THR A 24 -1.47 -18.97 -19.81
C THR A 24 -0.51 -19.48 -20.91
N ASP A 25 0.79 -19.13 -20.89
CA ASP A 25 1.71 -19.53 -21.97
C ASP A 25 2.82 -20.47 -21.49
N ALA A 26 2.77 -21.71 -21.99
CA ALA A 26 3.33 -22.93 -21.39
C ALA A 26 4.87 -23.05 -21.38
N ARG A 27 5.65 -21.96 -21.46
CA ARG A 27 7.13 -22.01 -21.42
C ARG A 27 7.83 -20.84 -20.69
N GLY A 28 7.12 -19.90 -20.06
CA GLY A 28 7.72 -18.68 -19.51
C GLY A 28 8.49 -18.87 -18.20
N GLN A 29 9.83 -18.91 -18.25
CA GLN A 29 10.66 -18.60 -17.08
C GLN A 29 10.44 -17.15 -16.68
N LEU A 30 10.20 -16.89 -15.39
CA LEU A 30 10.10 -15.53 -14.89
C LEU A 30 11.45 -14.82 -15.04
N PRO A 31 11.48 -13.51 -15.35
CA PRO A 31 12.69 -12.71 -15.27
C PRO A 31 13.38 -12.91 -13.91
N ALA A 32 14.69 -13.16 -13.93
CA ALA A 32 15.50 -13.33 -12.71
C ALA A 32 15.33 -12.21 -11.65
N PRO A 33 15.07 -10.93 -12.00
CA PRO A 33 14.79 -9.88 -11.02
C PRO A 33 13.53 -10.14 -10.17
N LEU A 34 12.49 -10.74 -10.74
CA LEU A 34 11.24 -11.02 -10.03
C LEU A 34 11.33 -12.20 -9.07
N LEU A 35 12.09 -13.23 -9.45
CA LEU A 35 12.33 -14.39 -8.58
C LEU A 35 12.98 -13.97 -7.26
N LYS A 36 13.64 -12.81 -7.24
CA LYS A 36 14.29 -12.26 -6.05
C LYS A 36 13.51 -11.14 -5.35
N LEU A 37 12.42 -10.65 -5.94
CA LEU A 37 11.56 -9.67 -5.27
C LEU A 37 10.96 -10.35 -4.03
N GLY A 38 11.17 -9.77 -2.86
CA GLY A 38 10.74 -10.34 -1.58
C GLY A 38 11.57 -11.53 -1.07
N SER A 39 12.61 -11.99 -1.80
CA SER A 39 13.57 -12.96 -1.24
C SER A 39 14.58 -12.20 -0.37
N PHE A 40 14.67 -12.52 0.91
CA PHE A 40 15.46 -11.75 1.87
C PHE A 40 16.89 -12.28 2.09
N SER A 41 17.39 -13.17 1.23
CA SER A 41 18.69 -13.80 1.39
C SER A 41 19.86 -12.95 0.86
N GLY A 42 20.47 -12.12 1.72
CA GLY A 42 21.82 -11.57 1.53
C GLY A 42 21.92 -10.09 1.09
N GLY A 43 23.17 -9.60 0.97
CA GLY A 43 23.51 -8.19 0.69
C GLY A 43 23.13 -7.64 -0.69
N ASN A 44 22.38 -8.39 -1.51
CA ASN A 44 22.02 -8.01 -2.88
C ASN A 44 20.58 -7.45 -3.01
N ASN A 45 19.77 -7.46 -1.94
CA ASN A 45 18.34 -7.12 -2.01
C ASN A 45 18.10 -5.67 -2.44
N SER A 46 18.87 -4.71 -1.90
CA SER A 46 18.76 -3.29 -2.28
C SER A 46 19.09 -3.09 -3.77
N ARG A 47 20.16 -3.73 -4.26
CA ARG A 47 20.58 -3.64 -5.66
C ARG A 47 19.54 -4.24 -6.61
N ASP A 48 18.96 -5.39 -6.26
CA ASP A 48 17.99 -6.07 -7.11
C ASP A 48 16.64 -5.32 -7.12
N PHE A 49 16.25 -4.72 -5.98
CA PHE A 49 15.11 -3.82 -5.89
C PHE A 49 15.31 -2.52 -6.71
N GLN A 50 16.45 -1.84 -6.55
CA GLN A 50 16.81 -0.64 -7.33
C GLN A 50 16.84 -0.91 -8.84
N ARG A 51 17.43 -2.03 -9.26
CA ARG A 51 17.47 -2.46 -10.68
C ARG A 51 16.07 -2.65 -11.26
N SER A 52 15.14 -3.15 -10.45
CA SER A 52 13.75 -3.38 -10.86
C SER A 52 12.97 -2.07 -10.93
N MET A 53 13.27 -1.12 -10.06
CA MET A 53 12.60 0.18 -10.00
C MET A 53 13.08 1.17 -11.05
N LYS A 54 14.37 1.15 -11.41
CA LYS A 54 14.99 2.10 -12.36
C LYS A 54 14.71 3.58 -12.05
N LEU A 55 14.35 3.90 -10.80
CA LEU A 55 14.27 5.27 -10.31
C LEU A 55 15.63 5.62 -9.69
N PRO A 56 16.18 6.82 -9.94
CA PRO A 56 17.40 7.29 -9.28
C PRO A 56 17.09 7.79 -7.86
N VAL A 57 16.33 7.00 -7.10
CA VAL A 57 15.94 7.26 -5.72
C VAL A 57 16.50 6.14 -4.88
N GLU A 58 17.31 6.49 -3.89
CA GLU A 58 17.90 5.52 -2.99
C GLU A 58 16.86 5.05 -1.96
N PRO A 59 16.65 3.72 -1.80
CA PRO A 59 15.75 3.19 -0.79
C PRO A 59 16.39 3.25 0.59
N VAL A 60 15.56 3.44 1.61
CA VAL A 60 15.94 3.29 3.02
C VAL A 60 15.75 1.83 3.43
N MET A 61 16.70 1.28 4.19
CA MET A 61 16.60 -0.08 4.71
C MET A 61 15.86 -0.07 6.04
N VAL A 62 14.60 -0.50 6.03
CA VAL A 62 13.74 -0.57 7.23
C VAL A 62 13.86 -1.94 7.86
N THR A 63 14.15 -1.98 9.16
CA THR A 63 14.18 -3.21 9.95
C THR A 63 12.76 -3.64 10.29
N THR A 64 12.46 -4.93 10.11
CA THR A 64 11.16 -5.53 10.46
C THR A 64 11.31 -7.02 10.78
N SER A 65 10.24 -7.66 11.24
CA SER A 65 10.19 -9.08 11.57
C SER A 65 9.43 -9.88 10.53
N VAL A 66 9.96 -11.06 10.18
CA VAL A 66 9.31 -12.04 9.29
C VAL A 66 9.48 -13.45 9.85
N LYS A 67 8.71 -14.41 9.35
CA LYS A 67 8.97 -15.83 9.61
C LYS A 67 10.28 -16.26 8.94
N ALA A 68 11.06 -17.10 9.61
CA ALA A 68 12.28 -17.68 9.02
C ALA A 68 11.98 -18.52 7.77
N LYS A 69 10.82 -19.22 7.78
CA LYS A 69 10.29 -20.06 6.69
C LYS A 69 8.76 -20.03 6.75
N GLN A 70 8.07 -20.35 5.66
CA GLN A 70 6.61 -20.28 5.54
C GLN A 70 5.85 -20.98 6.68
N ASP A 71 6.30 -22.19 7.06
CA ASP A 71 5.68 -23.01 8.12
C ASP A 71 6.42 -22.91 9.47
N SER A 72 7.38 -22.01 9.61
CA SER A 72 8.14 -21.85 10.85
C SER A 72 7.43 -20.87 11.79
N SER A 73 7.46 -21.18 13.09
CA SER A 73 7.13 -20.23 14.16
C SER A 73 8.32 -19.35 14.55
N GLU A 74 9.52 -19.65 14.06
CA GLU A 74 10.71 -18.85 14.29
C GLU A 74 10.58 -17.51 13.56
N VAL A 75 10.73 -16.43 14.32
CA VAL A 75 10.71 -15.06 13.83
C VAL A 75 12.14 -14.55 13.72
N VAL A 76 12.48 -13.95 12.57
CA VAL A 76 13.79 -13.37 12.31
C VAL A 76 13.65 -11.90 11.93
N GLU A 77 14.64 -11.12 12.33
CA GLU A 77 14.76 -9.73 11.93
C GLU A 77 15.38 -9.63 10.53
N VAL A 78 14.78 -8.83 9.66
CA VAL A 78 15.24 -8.58 8.30
C VAL A 78 15.22 -7.10 7.99
N LYS A 79 16.03 -6.68 7.02
CA LYS A 79 16.02 -5.31 6.49
C LYS A 79 15.39 -5.32 5.10
N ILE A 80 14.32 -4.54 4.93
CA ILE A 80 13.55 -4.43 3.69
C ILE A 80 13.79 -3.05 3.07
N PRO A 81 14.12 -2.96 1.77
CA PRO A 81 14.25 -1.67 1.10
C PRO A 81 12.86 -1.02 0.93
N VAL A 82 12.75 0.24 1.32
CA VAL A 82 11.57 1.09 1.16
C VAL A 82 11.95 2.34 0.40
N LEU A 83 11.25 2.61 -0.71
CA LEU A 83 11.34 3.90 -1.40
C LEU A 83 10.41 4.89 -0.73
N LEU A 84 10.97 6.00 -0.27
CA LEU A 84 10.23 7.04 0.41
C LEU A 84 9.43 7.89 -0.61
N PRO A 85 8.09 7.99 -0.46
CA PRO A 85 7.23 8.80 -1.30
C PRO A 85 7.74 10.20 -1.62
N HIS A 86 8.15 10.99 -0.63
CA HIS A 86 8.61 12.37 -0.85
C HIS A 86 9.79 12.44 -1.82
N ARG A 87 10.70 11.46 -1.81
CA ARG A 87 11.87 11.42 -2.72
C ARG A 87 11.44 11.08 -4.15
N ILE A 88 10.50 10.15 -4.30
CA ILE A 88 9.90 9.84 -5.60
C ILE A 88 9.18 11.08 -6.14
N LEU A 89 8.32 11.72 -5.34
CA LEU A 89 7.56 12.90 -5.74
C LEU A 89 8.48 14.06 -6.13
N LEU A 90 9.52 14.33 -5.35
CA LEU A 90 10.53 15.33 -5.69
C LEU A 90 11.16 15.04 -7.06
N TYR A 91 11.61 13.80 -7.31
CA TYR A 91 12.20 13.40 -8.59
C TYR A 91 11.22 13.57 -9.77
N LEU A 92 9.97 13.13 -9.60
CA LEU A 92 8.94 13.20 -10.64
C LEU A 92 8.68 14.65 -11.08
N PHE A 93 8.53 15.58 -10.14
CA PHE A 93 8.17 16.96 -10.45
C PHE A 93 9.37 17.83 -10.82
N THR A 94 10.55 17.59 -10.25
CA THR A 94 11.74 18.43 -10.50
C THR A 94 12.61 17.94 -11.65
N VAL A 95 12.74 16.62 -11.85
CA VAL A 95 13.62 16.03 -12.88
C VAL A 95 12.83 15.56 -14.08
N LEU A 96 11.73 14.82 -13.87
CA LEU A 96 10.90 14.35 -14.99
C LEU A 96 9.91 15.40 -15.50
N GLY A 97 9.69 16.48 -14.74
CA GLY A 97 8.78 17.56 -15.12
C GLY A 97 7.33 17.10 -15.21
N VAL A 98 6.90 16.19 -14.33
CA VAL A 98 5.48 15.84 -14.20
C VAL A 98 4.69 17.11 -13.93
N LEU A 99 3.71 17.38 -14.78
CA LEU A 99 2.84 18.55 -14.70
C LEU A 99 1.41 18.08 -14.42
N ILE A 100 0.82 18.61 -13.36
CA ILE A 100 -0.62 18.52 -13.07
C ILE A 100 -1.12 19.95 -13.01
N ARG A 101 -2.17 20.24 -13.78
CA ARG A 101 -2.68 21.61 -13.88
C ARG A 101 -3.36 22.01 -12.56
N PRO A 102 -3.13 23.22 -12.05
CA PRO A 102 -3.78 23.69 -10.81
C PRO A 102 -5.31 23.59 -10.86
N GLU A 103 -5.91 23.79 -12.03
CA GLU A 103 -7.36 23.69 -12.23
C GLU A 103 -7.88 22.25 -12.00
N ASP A 104 -7.11 21.23 -12.38
CA ASP A 104 -7.48 19.83 -12.15
C ASP A 104 -7.44 19.49 -10.65
N ILE A 105 -6.46 20.05 -9.93
CA ILE A 105 -6.33 19.91 -8.46
C ILE A 105 -7.52 20.59 -7.77
N GLN A 106 -7.84 21.82 -8.16
CA GLN A 106 -8.97 22.56 -7.60
C GLN A 106 -10.29 21.85 -7.86
N GLN A 107 -10.51 21.36 -9.09
CA GLN A 107 -11.73 20.60 -9.43
C GLN A 107 -11.84 19.31 -8.60
N TYR A 108 -10.74 18.60 -8.41
CA TYR A 108 -10.70 17.40 -7.56
C TYR A 108 -11.13 17.72 -6.13
N TRP A 109 -10.51 18.72 -5.51
CA TRP A 109 -10.83 19.09 -4.13
C TRP A 109 -12.23 19.65 -3.97
N GLN A 110 -12.72 20.43 -4.93
CA GLN A 110 -14.10 20.90 -4.92
C GLN A 110 -15.09 19.73 -4.88
N HIS A 111 -14.87 18.71 -5.71
CA HIS A 111 -15.67 17.49 -5.69
C HIS A 111 -15.54 16.74 -4.35
N CYS A 112 -14.31 16.57 -3.84
CA CYS A 112 -14.12 15.92 -2.55
C CYS A 112 -14.78 16.68 -1.39
N HIS A 113 -14.72 18.01 -1.33
CA HIS A 113 -15.39 18.79 -0.29
C HIS A 113 -16.92 18.62 -0.31
N GLU A 114 -17.52 18.49 -1.51
CA GLU A 114 -18.95 18.30 -1.69
C GLU A 114 -19.42 16.90 -1.25
N PHE A 115 -18.65 15.85 -1.58
CA PHE A 115 -19.11 14.46 -1.43
C PHE A 115 -18.37 13.63 -0.37
N CYS A 116 -17.22 14.09 0.14
CA CYS A 116 -16.37 13.34 1.07
C CYS A 116 -16.20 14.09 2.40
N ILE A 117 -16.71 13.51 3.50
CA ILE A 117 -16.62 14.12 4.84
C ILE A 117 -15.17 14.38 5.27
N TRP A 118 -14.26 13.45 4.98
CA TRP A 118 -12.84 13.58 5.36
C TRP A 118 -12.15 14.78 4.69
N ALA A 119 -12.58 15.17 3.49
CA ALA A 119 -11.98 16.27 2.75
C ALA A 119 -12.38 17.64 3.32
N GLN A 120 -13.40 17.71 4.18
CA GLN A 120 -13.83 18.95 4.83
C GLN A 120 -12.92 19.37 6.00
N ASN A 121 -11.88 18.59 6.33
CA ASN A 121 -10.89 19.00 7.31
C ASN A 121 -10.16 20.27 6.84
N LYS A 122 -10.03 21.25 7.75
CA LYS A 122 -9.33 22.53 7.56
C LYS A 122 -7.86 22.38 7.13
N ASP A 123 -7.25 21.23 7.38
CA ASP A 123 -5.86 20.95 7.01
C ASP A 123 -5.72 20.76 5.49
N PHE A 124 -6.81 20.41 4.79
CA PHE A 124 -6.85 20.37 3.33
C PHE A 124 -7.24 21.74 2.77
N ASP A 125 -6.24 22.51 2.37
CA ASP A 125 -6.40 23.83 1.74
C ASP A 125 -6.79 23.79 0.25
N GLY A 126 -7.06 22.60 -0.29
CA GLY A 126 -7.39 22.39 -1.71
C GLY A 126 -6.21 22.55 -2.68
N SER A 127 -4.98 22.79 -2.19
CA SER A 127 -3.77 22.94 -3.02
C SER A 127 -2.92 21.68 -3.14
N HIS A 128 -3.23 20.65 -2.35
CA HIS A 128 -2.45 19.43 -2.29
C HIS A 128 -2.67 18.58 -3.55
N VAL A 129 -1.61 18.12 -4.18
CA VAL A 129 -1.70 17.11 -5.23
C VAL A 129 -2.20 15.80 -4.61
N PRO A 130 -3.32 15.23 -5.05
CA PRO A 130 -3.80 13.97 -4.50
C PRO A 130 -2.86 12.83 -4.87
N VAL A 131 -2.66 11.92 -3.92
CA VAL A 131 -1.85 10.70 -4.03
C VAL A 131 -2.70 9.51 -3.60
N THR A 132 -2.50 8.38 -4.26
CA THR A 132 -3.18 7.12 -3.95
C THR A 132 -2.15 6.06 -3.59
N ILE A 133 -2.42 5.31 -2.52
CA ILE A 133 -1.69 4.09 -2.17
C ILE A 133 -2.50 2.89 -2.65
N TYR A 134 -1.81 1.92 -3.24
CA TYR A 134 -2.40 0.69 -3.72
C TYR A 134 -1.58 -0.51 -3.27
N GLY A 135 -2.23 -1.50 -2.68
CA GLY A 135 -1.62 -2.78 -2.36
C GLY A 135 -2.14 -3.91 -3.24
N ASP A 136 -1.24 -4.80 -3.66
CA ASP A 136 -1.60 -5.99 -4.42
C ASP A 136 -0.74 -7.17 -3.99
N THR A 137 -1.35 -8.35 -3.94
CA THR A 137 -0.63 -9.59 -3.71
C THR A 137 -0.66 -10.45 -4.97
N ALA A 138 0.51 -10.84 -5.44
CA ALA A 138 0.67 -11.69 -6.61
C ALA A 138 1.40 -12.98 -6.26
N ARG A 139 0.99 -14.07 -6.90
CA ARG A 139 1.75 -15.33 -6.92
C ARG A 139 2.61 -15.37 -8.17
N TYR A 140 3.85 -15.80 -8.03
CA TYR A 140 4.79 -15.96 -9.11
C TYR A 140 5.55 -17.28 -8.92
N GLY A 141 5.79 -17.98 -10.03
CA GLY A 141 6.46 -19.27 -10.05
C GLY A 141 5.63 -20.33 -10.78
N GLN A 142 6.26 -21.47 -11.08
CA GLN A 142 5.61 -22.59 -11.76
C GLN A 142 5.37 -23.75 -10.81
N ARG A 143 4.15 -24.31 -10.84
CA ARG A 143 3.72 -25.52 -10.11
C ARG A 143 4.02 -25.49 -8.60
N TYR A 144 5.18 -25.99 -8.20
CA TYR A 144 5.54 -26.27 -6.80
C TYR A 144 6.41 -25.19 -6.16
N ASP A 145 7.01 -24.29 -6.95
CA ASP A 145 7.84 -23.18 -6.45
C ASP A 145 7.10 -21.85 -6.62
N GLN A 146 5.85 -21.81 -6.17
CA GLN A 146 5.06 -20.58 -6.15
C GLN A 146 5.45 -19.77 -4.93
N ALA A 147 6.06 -18.61 -5.15
CA ALA A 147 6.22 -17.60 -4.14
C ALA A 147 5.10 -16.57 -4.23
N LYS A 148 4.71 -16.02 -3.09
CA LYS A 148 3.68 -14.99 -3.00
C LYS A 148 4.29 -13.70 -2.49
N VAL A 149 4.07 -12.59 -3.20
CA VAL A 149 4.60 -11.27 -2.83
C VAL A 149 3.48 -10.26 -2.74
N THR A 150 3.49 -9.52 -1.66
CA THR A 150 2.69 -8.32 -1.46
C THR A 150 3.53 -7.10 -1.82
N GLY A 151 3.05 -6.28 -2.74
CA GLY A 151 3.64 -5.00 -3.10
C GLY A 151 2.77 -3.85 -2.63
N CYS A 152 3.40 -2.77 -2.18
CA CYS A 152 2.75 -1.50 -1.90
C CYS A 152 3.20 -0.47 -2.95
N PHE A 153 2.26 0.23 -3.57
CA PHE A 153 2.49 1.14 -4.68
C PHE A 153 1.90 2.52 -4.39
N MET A 154 2.55 3.56 -4.91
CA MET A 154 2.05 4.91 -4.97
C MET A 154 1.62 5.24 -6.41
N SER A 155 0.61 6.11 -6.56
CA SER A 155 0.19 6.66 -7.85
C SER A 155 -0.35 8.09 -7.71
N LEU A 156 -0.39 8.83 -8.83
CA LEU A 156 -0.94 10.18 -8.91
C LEU A 156 -2.25 10.15 -9.73
N PRO A 157 -3.45 10.16 -9.12
CA PRO A 157 -4.72 9.98 -9.81
C PRO A 157 -5.03 11.04 -10.88
N LEU A 158 -4.50 12.26 -10.73
CA LEU A 158 -4.66 13.34 -11.70
C LEU A 158 -3.61 13.34 -12.81
N TRP A 159 -2.61 12.44 -12.75
CA TRP A 159 -1.60 12.30 -13.79
C TRP A 159 -1.80 11.00 -14.56
N ARG A 160 -2.22 11.13 -15.82
CA ARG A 160 -2.54 10.00 -16.71
C ARG A 160 -1.56 9.93 -17.87
N PRO A 161 -0.38 9.31 -17.69
CA PRO A 161 0.53 9.05 -18.80
C PRO A 161 -0.13 8.10 -19.81
N THR A 162 0.31 8.15 -21.06
CA THR A 162 -0.16 7.25 -22.13
C THR A 162 -0.01 5.77 -21.76
N SER A 163 1.04 5.43 -21.02
CA SER A 163 1.24 4.11 -20.44
C SER A 163 0.86 4.12 -18.96
N THR A 164 -0.23 3.44 -18.59
CA THR A 164 -0.65 3.24 -17.18
C THR A 164 0.45 2.62 -16.30
N ARG A 165 1.49 2.02 -16.91
CA ARG A 165 2.64 1.46 -16.19
C ARG A 165 3.50 2.54 -15.55
N MET A 166 3.52 3.73 -16.16
CA MET A 166 4.31 4.86 -15.66
C MET A 166 3.65 5.56 -14.48
N SER A 167 2.36 5.30 -14.22
CA SER A 167 1.60 5.95 -13.15
C SER A 167 1.65 5.21 -11.81
N GLN A 168 2.45 4.14 -11.68
CA GLN A 168 2.54 3.34 -10.47
C GLN A 168 4.00 3.10 -10.08
N TRP A 169 4.33 3.45 -8.84
CA TRP A 169 5.68 3.31 -8.29
C TRP A 169 5.64 2.41 -7.06
N LEU A 170 6.35 1.28 -7.10
CA LEU A 170 6.47 0.38 -5.95
C LEU A 170 7.27 1.06 -4.83
N LEU A 171 6.71 1.07 -3.63
CA LEU A 171 7.34 1.58 -2.42
C LEU A 171 8.13 0.49 -1.70
N PHE A 172 7.54 -0.69 -1.53
CA PHE A 172 8.21 -1.88 -1.00
C PHE A 172 7.55 -3.16 -1.52
N SER A 173 8.25 -4.29 -1.37
CA SER A 173 7.69 -5.63 -1.60
C SER A 173 8.10 -6.59 -0.50
N VAL A 174 7.16 -7.42 -0.04
CA VAL A 174 7.38 -8.44 1.00
C VAL A 174 6.90 -9.80 0.51
N ASN A 175 7.63 -10.87 0.83
CA ASN A 175 7.10 -12.23 0.65
C ASN A 175 5.91 -12.44 1.61
N ALA A 176 4.72 -12.58 1.04
CA ALA A 176 3.47 -12.68 1.77
C ALA A 176 3.40 -13.94 2.65
N ASP A 177 4.05 -15.04 2.25
CA ASP A 177 4.07 -16.29 3.02
C ASP A 177 4.97 -16.19 4.26
N LEU A 178 5.98 -15.31 4.23
CA LEU A 178 6.86 -15.02 5.35
C LEU A 178 6.35 -13.86 6.24
N SER A 179 5.36 -13.10 5.76
CA SER A 179 4.79 -11.98 6.50
C SER A 179 4.04 -12.45 7.75
N LEU A 180 4.25 -11.72 8.85
CA LEU A 180 3.52 -11.81 10.11
C LEU A 180 2.31 -10.84 10.12
N GLY A 181 1.89 -10.32 8.96
CA GLY A 181 0.82 -9.32 8.87
C GLY A 181 1.29 -7.96 9.42
N PRO A 182 0.54 -7.32 10.33
CA PRO A 182 0.88 -5.99 10.85
C PRO A 182 2.28 -5.90 11.48
N GLU A 183 2.76 -6.96 12.14
CA GLU A 183 4.11 -6.99 12.73
C GLU A 183 5.20 -6.79 11.68
N THR A 184 5.03 -7.37 10.48
CA THR A 184 5.96 -7.16 9.36
C THR A 184 5.73 -5.80 8.68
N LEU A 185 4.48 -5.42 8.48
CA LEU A 185 4.12 -4.32 7.58
C LEU A 185 4.15 -2.94 8.26
N ASN A 186 3.82 -2.84 9.55
CA ASN A 186 3.74 -1.56 10.26
C ASN A 186 5.06 -0.78 10.25
N PRO A 187 6.25 -1.39 10.49
CA PRO A 187 7.51 -0.66 10.37
C PRO A 187 7.73 -0.05 8.98
N LEU A 188 7.33 -0.77 7.92
CA LEU A 188 7.44 -0.29 6.54
C LEU A 188 6.46 0.87 6.28
N TYR A 189 5.23 0.75 6.79
CA TYR A 189 4.23 1.80 6.69
C TYR A 189 4.61 3.04 7.48
N LEU A 190 5.24 2.90 8.65
CA LEU A 190 5.68 4.04 9.45
C LEU A 190 6.65 4.92 8.65
N ALA A 191 7.67 4.32 8.02
CA ALA A 191 8.60 5.05 7.15
C ALA A 191 7.89 5.74 5.95
N ILE A 192 6.85 5.09 5.40
CA ILE A 192 6.04 5.67 4.32
C ILE A 192 5.19 6.84 4.83
N VAL A 193 4.58 6.72 6.01
CA VAL A 193 3.75 7.75 6.64
C VAL A 193 4.59 8.97 6.98
N GLU A 194 5.75 8.79 7.61
CA GLU A 194 6.71 9.87 7.89
C GLU A 194 7.08 10.62 6.60
N SER A 195 7.35 9.87 5.53
CA SER A 195 7.64 10.45 4.23
C SER A 195 6.44 11.20 3.62
N PHE A 196 5.21 10.74 3.82
CA PHE A 196 4.02 11.45 3.38
C PHE A 196 3.73 12.70 4.21
N ASN A 197 4.02 12.70 5.50
CA ASN A 197 3.89 13.89 6.35
C ASN A 197 4.82 15.00 5.83
N GLU A 198 6.07 14.67 5.48
CA GLU A 198 6.97 15.61 4.80
C GLU A 198 6.35 16.17 3.50
N ALA A 199 5.85 15.28 2.64
CA ALA A 199 5.23 15.67 1.37
C ALA A 199 3.95 16.50 1.55
N PHE A 200 3.19 16.26 2.62
CA PHE A 200 1.99 17.02 2.98
C PHE A 200 2.33 18.48 3.30
N HIS A 201 3.39 18.70 4.07
CA HIS A 201 3.84 20.07 4.36
C HIS A 201 4.70 20.71 3.25
N GLY A 202 4.97 19.98 2.16
CA GLY A 202 5.87 20.43 1.09
C GLY A 202 7.34 20.55 1.54
N ARG A 203 7.73 19.82 2.58
CA ARG A 203 9.07 19.89 3.19
C ARG A 203 9.85 18.62 2.85
N SER A 204 11.17 18.72 2.90
CA SER A 204 12.06 17.55 2.94
C SER A 204 13.08 17.75 4.05
N LEU A 205 13.19 16.79 4.98
CA LEU A 205 14.16 16.87 6.08
C LEU A 205 15.60 16.65 5.59
N GLU A 206 15.76 15.93 4.48
CA GLU A 206 17.05 15.46 3.97
C GLU A 206 17.40 16.06 2.60
N GLY A 207 16.62 17.03 2.10
CA GLY A 207 16.70 17.48 0.72
C GLY A 207 16.06 18.84 0.43
N PRO A 208 15.95 19.20 -0.86
CA PRO A 208 15.26 20.42 -1.27
C PRO A 208 13.76 20.33 -0.97
N LEU A 209 13.12 21.50 -0.82
CA LEU A 209 11.67 21.59 -0.66
C LEU A 209 10.95 20.95 -1.85
N LEU A 210 9.79 20.33 -1.58
CA LEU A 210 8.97 19.81 -2.66
C LEU A 210 8.30 20.98 -3.41
N PRO A 211 8.19 20.90 -4.75
CA PRO A 211 7.55 21.94 -5.54
C PRO A 211 6.04 22.06 -5.28
N HIS A 212 5.44 21.02 -4.70
CA HIS A 212 4.02 20.96 -4.37
C HIS A 212 3.83 20.31 -2.99
N LYS A 213 2.68 20.55 -2.37
CA LYS A 213 2.18 19.75 -1.26
C LYS A 213 1.43 18.54 -1.81
N PHE A 214 1.42 17.44 -1.07
CA PHE A 214 0.79 16.18 -1.49
C PHE A 214 -0.08 15.61 -0.39
N ALA A 215 -1.24 15.05 -0.73
CA ALA A 215 -2.12 14.44 0.25
C ALA A 215 -2.49 13.01 -0.17
N ILE A 216 -2.39 12.05 0.75
CA ILE A 216 -3.01 10.74 0.53
C ILE A 216 -4.52 10.94 0.57
N THR A 217 -5.20 10.54 -0.49
CA THR A 217 -6.65 10.69 -0.61
C THR A 217 -7.37 9.36 -0.79
N GLU A 218 -6.61 8.30 -1.08
CA GLU A 218 -7.14 6.97 -1.33
C GLU A 218 -6.14 5.89 -0.89
N ILE A 219 -6.63 4.89 -0.17
CA ILE A 219 -5.93 3.63 0.09
C ILE A 219 -6.73 2.53 -0.59
N LYS A 220 -6.13 1.90 -1.59
CA LYS A 220 -6.73 0.87 -2.45
C LYS A 220 -6.01 -0.46 -2.24
N GLY A 221 -6.70 -1.54 -2.54
CA GLY A 221 -6.08 -2.85 -2.60
C GLY A 221 -7.11 -3.95 -2.81
N ASP A 222 -6.63 -5.17 -3.00
CA ASP A 222 -7.49 -6.33 -2.88
C ASP A 222 -7.80 -6.62 -1.40
N TRP A 223 -8.78 -7.51 -1.16
CA TRP A 223 -9.19 -7.84 0.20
C TRP A 223 -8.06 -8.48 1.01
N GLU A 224 -7.17 -9.23 0.35
CA GLU A 224 -6.02 -9.88 1.00
C GLU A 224 -5.02 -8.85 1.53
N PHE A 225 -4.70 -7.83 0.73
CA PHE A 225 -3.87 -6.72 1.15
C PHE A 225 -4.45 -6.01 2.39
N HIS A 226 -5.75 -5.66 2.36
CA HIS A 226 -6.39 -4.99 3.49
C HIS A 226 -6.42 -5.88 4.75
N TYR A 227 -6.69 -7.17 4.59
CA TYR A 227 -6.66 -8.14 5.68
C TYR A 227 -5.30 -8.17 6.38
N HIS A 228 -4.21 -8.29 5.61
CA HIS A 228 -2.86 -8.32 6.17
C HIS A 228 -2.43 -6.98 6.75
N THR A 229 -2.77 -5.88 6.09
CA THR A 229 -2.43 -4.50 6.49
C THR A 229 -3.08 -4.15 7.82
N PHE A 230 -4.38 -4.41 7.97
CA PHE A 230 -5.14 -4.00 9.15
C PHE A 230 -5.26 -5.11 10.20
N GLY A 231 -4.64 -6.28 9.99
CA GLY A 231 -4.75 -7.41 10.91
C GLY A 231 -6.20 -7.88 11.11
N LEU A 232 -7.02 -7.80 10.06
CA LEU A 232 -8.44 -8.14 10.16
C LEU A 232 -8.58 -9.61 10.53
N ARG A 233 -9.45 -9.96 11.48
CA ARG A 233 -9.65 -11.38 11.85
C ARG A 233 -10.66 -12.10 10.97
N ARG A 234 -11.48 -11.34 10.23
CA ARG A 234 -12.61 -11.83 9.42
C ARG A 234 -12.28 -11.66 7.94
N TRP A 235 -12.37 -12.75 7.19
CA TRP A 235 -12.13 -12.79 5.75
C TRP A 235 -12.77 -14.04 5.11
N TRP A 236 -12.68 -14.18 3.79
CA TRP A 236 -13.42 -15.23 3.08
C TRP A 236 -13.09 -16.66 3.56
N LYS A 237 -11.89 -16.94 4.05
CA LYS A 237 -11.52 -18.29 4.54
C LYS A 237 -11.93 -18.57 5.99
N THR A 238 -12.36 -17.57 6.74
CA THR A 238 -12.81 -17.76 8.12
C THR A 238 -14.31 -17.99 8.18
N ARG A 239 -14.77 -18.56 9.30
CA ARG A 239 -16.20 -18.73 9.56
C ARG A 239 -16.95 -17.42 9.41
N TYR A 240 -16.44 -16.32 9.97
CA TYR A 240 -17.01 -14.98 9.80
C TYR A 240 -16.29 -14.25 8.66
N ILE A 241 -17.02 -13.82 7.64
CA ILE A 241 -16.42 -13.23 6.43
C ILE A 241 -16.40 -11.70 6.44
N CYS A 242 -17.45 -11.11 7.03
CA CYS A 242 -17.66 -9.68 6.95
C CYS A 242 -17.02 -9.02 8.16
N TRP A 243 -16.22 -8.00 7.89
CA TRP A 243 -15.62 -7.18 8.93
C TRP A 243 -16.64 -6.25 9.62
N ARG A 244 -17.74 -5.93 8.93
CA ARG A 244 -18.78 -5.00 9.39
C ARG A 244 -20.02 -5.68 9.98
N CYS A 245 -20.24 -6.98 9.76
CA CYS A 245 -21.38 -7.70 10.32
C CYS A 245 -21.00 -9.13 10.67
N HIS A 246 -21.90 -9.88 11.30
CA HIS A 246 -21.69 -11.27 11.69
C HIS A 246 -22.00 -12.28 10.58
N ALA A 247 -21.90 -11.89 9.30
CA ALA A 247 -22.08 -12.81 8.18
C ALA A 247 -21.09 -13.99 8.22
N GLU A 248 -21.59 -15.20 8.00
CA GLU A 248 -20.87 -16.46 8.10
C GLU A 248 -20.72 -17.19 6.74
N ASN A 249 -19.54 -17.75 6.46
CA ASN A 249 -19.25 -18.54 5.24
C ASN A 249 -19.78 -19.98 5.31
N HIS A 250 -21.04 -20.16 5.72
CA HIS A 250 -21.66 -21.48 5.78
C HIS A 250 -23.12 -21.37 5.38
N ALA A 251 -23.57 -22.22 4.46
CA ALA A 251 -24.94 -22.22 3.95
C ALA A 251 -26.00 -22.39 5.05
N ASN A 252 -25.70 -23.18 6.09
CA ASN A 252 -26.62 -23.50 7.18
C ASN A 252 -26.40 -22.65 8.45
N ALA A 253 -25.60 -21.58 8.37
CA ALA A 253 -25.38 -20.70 9.51
C ALA A 253 -26.57 -19.77 9.75
N THR A 254 -26.80 -19.39 11.01
CA THR A 254 -27.83 -18.42 11.40
C THR A 254 -27.72 -17.11 10.61
N HIS A 255 -26.49 -16.69 10.33
CA HIS A 255 -26.16 -15.47 9.58
C HIS A 255 -25.42 -15.79 8.27
N SER A 256 -25.93 -16.76 7.50
CA SER A 256 -25.27 -17.19 6.26
C SER A 256 -25.10 -16.05 5.26
N CYS A 257 -23.89 -15.85 4.72
CA CYS A 257 -23.66 -14.92 3.63
C CYS A 257 -24.29 -15.36 2.29
N PHE A 258 -24.85 -16.57 2.24
CA PHE A 258 -25.59 -17.10 1.10
C PHE A 258 -27.10 -16.86 1.23
N ASP A 259 -27.54 -16.17 2.28
CA ASP A 259 -28.91 -15.69 2.41
C ASP A 259 -29.13 -14.47 1.50
N PHE A 260 -29.78 -14.70 0.36
CA PHE A 260 -30.11 -13.70 -0.66
C PHE A 260 -31.55 -13.18 -0.57
N ASN A 261 -32.25 -13.43 0.54
CA ASN A 261 -33.56 -12.84 0.76
C ASN A 261 -33.45 -11.30 0.93
N ASP A 262 -34.56 -10.58 0.77
CA ASP A 262 -34.58 -9.11 0.85
C ASP A 262 -34.15 -8.55 2.22
N ASN A 263 -34.30 -9.34 3.29
CA ASN A 263 -33.95 -8.96 4.66
C ASN A 263 -33.13 -10.09 5.30
N PRO A 264 -31.88 -10.30 4.85
CA PRO A 264 -31.11 -11.42 5.33
C PRO A 264 -30.68 -11.18 6.77
N THR A 265 -30.63 -12.25 7.57
CA THR A 265 -30.45 -12.11 9.03
C THR A 265 -29.14 -11.43 9.43
N TRP A 266 -28.09 -11.56 8.60
CA TRP A 266 -26.79 -10.92 8.85
C TRP A 266 -26.84 -9.39 8.76
N GLN A 267 -27.82 -8.80 8.06
CA GLN A 267 -27.94 -7.34 7.94
C GLN A 267 -28.22 -6.68 9.29
N GLY A 268 -29.05 -7.31 10.12
CA GLY A 268 -29.36 -6.86 11.49
C GLY A 268 -28.18 -6.92 12.46
N THR A 269 -27.05 -7.49 12.04
CA THR A 269 -25.84 -7.66 12.86
C THR A 269 -24.73 -6.65 12.53
N THR A 270 -25.06 -5.63 11.75
CA THR A 270 -24.12 -4.60 11.30
C THR A 270 -23.61 -3.77 12.47
N VAL A 271 -22.29 -3.64 12.60
CA VAL A 271 -21.64 -2.78 13.59
C VAL A 271 -21.28 -1.42 12.99
N SER A 272 -21.18 -0.41 13.85
CA SER A 272 -20.68 0.91 13.46
C SER A 272 -19.19 0.86 13.09
N HIS A 273 -18.69 1.86 12.35
CA HIS A 273 -17.27 1.96 12.01
C HIS A 273 -16.40 2.07 13.28
N ALA A 274 -16.83 2.87 14.26
CA ALA A 274 -16.13 3.00 15.55
C ALA A 274 -16.07 1.66 16.30
N SER A 275 -17.19 0.92 16.35
CA SER A 275 -17.23 -0.42 16.94
C SER A 275 -16.33 -1.41 16.19
N PHE A 276 -16.21 -1.28 14.87
CA PHE A 276 -15.30 -2.09 14.08
C PHE A 276 -13.83 -1.81 14.42
N VAL A 277 -13.42 -0.54 14.43
CA VAL A 277 -12.05 -0.14 14.79
C VAL A 277 -11.69 -0.64 16.19
N ALA A 278 -12.59 -0.43 17.17
CA ALA A 278 -12.41 -0.93 18.53
C ALA A 278 -12.27 -2.47 18.58
N ASN A 279 -13.01 -3.20 17.74
CA ASN A 279 -12.90 -4.67 17.67
C ASN A 279 -11.60 -5.17 17.03
N ILE A 280 -11.04 -4.45 16.05
CA ILE A 280 -9.77 -4.85 15.42
C ILE A 280 -8.61 -4.64 16.38
N TYR A 281 -8.53 -3.44 16.94
CA TYR A 281 -7.36 -2.99 17.69
C TYR A 281 -7.48 -3.26 19.19
N GLY A 282 -8.67 -3.67 19.65
CA GLY A 282 -9.01 -3.89 21.07
C GLY A 282 -8.99 -2.58 21.88
N ASP A 283 -9.47 -2.63 23.13
CA ASP A 283 -9.37 -1.48 24.06
C ASP A 283 -7.91 -1.11 24.41
N LYS A 284 -6.94 -1.99 24.12
CA LYS A 284 -5.55 -1.84 24.57
C LYS A 284 -4.70 -0.86 23.75
N THR A 285 -5.11 -0.50 22.55
CA THR A 285 -4.25 0.27 21.62
C THR A 285 -4.42 1.78 21.73
N PHE A 286 -5.60 2.29 22.11
CA PHE A 286 -5.76 3.73 22.27
C PHE A 286 -4.95 4.26 23.46
N GLU A 287 -4.89 3.53 24.58
CA GLU A 287 -4.06 3.90 25.73
C GLU A 287 -2.55 3.72 25.45
N SER A 288 -2.14 2.69 24.69
CA SER A 288 -0.72 2.50 24.37
C SER A 288 -0.20 3.45 23.28
N LEU A 289 -1.05 3.90 22.35
CA LEU A 289 -0.72 4.95 21.38
C LEU A 289 -0.62 6.33 22.03
N GLN A 290 -1.27 6.54 23.18
CA GLN A 290 -1.10 7.73 24.01
C GLN A 290 0.12 7.67 24.94
N GLN A 291 0.70 6.48 25.17
CA GLN A 291 1.79 6.25 26.13
C GLN A 291 3.18 6.04 25.48
N SER A 292 3.27 5.87 24.16
CA SER A 292 4.54 6.12 23.48
C SER A 292 4.90 7.59 23.68
N GLU A 293 6.13 7.88 24.11
CA GLU A 293 6.61 9.26 24.33
C GLU A 293 6.08 10.18 23.24
N PRO A 294 5.60 11.39 23.59
CA PRO A 294 5.02 12.28 22.61
C PRO A 294 6.02 12.44 21.48
N CYS A 295 5.69 11.90 20.31
CA CYS A 295 6.21 12.44 19.08
C CYS A 295 5.89 13.93 19.20
N LEU A 296 6.92 14.75 19.31
CA LEU A 296 6.80 16.19 19.33
C LEU A 296 5.94 16.50 18.09
N ASP A 297 4.67 16.85 18.33
CA ASP A 297 3.63 17.15 17.34
C ASP A 297 2.72 16.01 16.78
N CYS A 298 2.22 15.08 17.61
CA CYS A 298 1.08 14.22 17.21
C CYS A 298 -0.23 14.97 16.88
N SER A 299 -0.29 16.30 17.07
CA SER A 299 -1.36 17.16 16.54
C SER A 299 -1.33 17.31 15.02
N GLU A 300 -0.24 16.92 14.35
CA GLU A 300 -0.05 17.03 12.89
C GLU A 300 -0.16 15.69 12.14
N ALA A 301 -0.35 14.56 12.84
CA ALA A 301 -0.47 13.26 12.18
C ALA A 301 -1.89 13.05 11.62
N ILE A 302 -2.08 13.42 10.35
CA ILE A 302 -3.32 13.19 9.59
C ILE A 302 -3.22 11.81 8.90
N LEU A 303 -4.06 10.87 9.34
CA LEU A 303 -4.48 9.68 8.57
C LEU A 303 -5.98 9.72 8.35
#